data_AF-A0A932HWU7-F1
#
_entry.id   AF-A0A932HWU7-F1
#
_cell.length_a   1.000
_cell.length_b   1.000
_cell.length_c   1.000
_cell.angle_alpha   90.00
_cell.angle_beta   90.00
_cell.angle_gamma   90.00
#
_symmetry.space_group_name_H-M   'P 1'
#
loop_
_entity.id
_entity.type
_entity.pdbx_description
1 polymer ?
#
loop_
_entity_poly.entity_id
_entity_poly.type
_entity_poly.pdbx_seq_one_letter_code
_entity_poly.pdbx_strand_id
1 'polypeptide(L)'
;MRSIRSRRYKAFLDRLPARIQKAASEKFKIFTENPFDSRLDRKPIEQLKHLGTYIEVEITGRRYRAVARVTKENNEDVYYWIFIGTHSDFDRFAQTYSG
;
A
#
# COMPACT_ATOMS: atom_id res chain seq x y z
N MET A 1 6.19 9.08 -12.53
CA MET A 1 5.72 8.16 -11.46
C MET A 1 4.31 7.73 -11.78
N ARG A 2 4.03 6.43 -11.74
CA ARG A 2 2.66 5.89 -11.89
C ARG A 2 2.20 5.17 -10.62
N SER A 3 0.92 5.30 -10.28
CA SER A 3 0.31 4.68 -9.11
C SER A 3 -0.93 3.89 -9.53
N ILE A 4 -0.88 2.56 -9.38
CA ILE A 4 -1.87 1.64 -9.95
C ILE A 4 -2.51 0.84 -8.83
N ARG A 5 -3.83 0.99 -8.67
CA ARG A 5 -4.64 0.20 -7.73
C ARG A 5 -5.09 -1.09 -8.40
N SER A 6 -4.51 -2.22 -8.00
CA SER A 6 -4.90 -3.53 -8.53
C SER A 6 -6.37 -3.87 -8.22
N ARG A 7 -6.95 -4.81 -8.97
CA ARG A 7 -8.31 -5.32 -8.70
C ARG A 7 -8.44 -5.87 -7.28
N ARG A 8 -7.42 -6.58 -6.81
CA ARG A 8 -7.36 -7.11 -5.45
C ARG A 8 -7.34 -6.01 -4.40
N TYR A 9 -6.53 -4.98 -4.60
CA TYR A 9 -6.51 -3.82 -3.71
C TYR A 9 -7.90 -3.19 -3.58
N LYS A 10 -8.60 -2.99 -4.71
CA LYS A 10 -9.96 -2.44 -4.72
C LYS A 10 -10.92 -3.34 -3.93
N ALA A 11 -10.88 -4.66 -4.17
CA ALA A 11 -11.71 -5.61 -3.43
C ALA A 11 -11.45 -5.60 -1.91
N PHE A 12 -10.22 -5.38 -1.46
CA PHE A 12 -9.93 -5.19 -0.04
C PHE A 12 -10.50 -3.87 0.48
N LEU A 13 -10.28 -2.76 -0.26
CA LEU A 13 -10.78 -1.43 0.10
C LEU A 13 -12.30 -1.43 0.29
N ASP A 14 -13.04 -2.04 -0.65
CA ASP A 14 -14.50 -2.04 -0.67
C ASP A 14 -15.11 -2.75 0.55
N ARG A 15 -14.35 -3.65 1.19
CA ARG A 15 -14.75 -4.37 2.42
C ARG A 15 -14.46 -3.60 3.70
N LEU A 16 -13.71 -2.50 3.63
CA LEU A 16 -13.37 -1.70 4.81
C LEU A 16 -14.51 -0.75 5.18
N PRO A 17 -14.61 -0.32 6.45
CA PRO A 17 -15.59 0.69 6.85
C PRO A 17 -15.45 1.98 6.02
N ALA A 18 -16.57 2.65 5.72
CA ALA A 18 -16.59 3.85 4.86
C ALA A 18 -15.59 4.94 5.29
N ARG A 19 -15.41 5.12 6.61
CA ARG A 19 -14.40 6.06 7.16
C ARG A 19 -12.96 5.73 6.73
N ILE A 20 -12.62 4.44 6.62
CA ILE A 20 -11.29 3.97 6.21
C ILE A 20 -11.15 4.10 4.70
N GLN A 21 -12.22 3.85 3.94
CA GLN A 21 -12.21 4.07 2.50
C GLN A 21 -11.94 5.54 2.16
N LYS A 22 -12.59 6.47 2.87
CA LYS A 22 -12.36 7.91 2.73
C LYS A 22 -10.91 8.28 3.09
N ALA A 23 -10.41 7.84 4.24
CA ALA A 23 -9.03 8.09 4.66
C ALA A 23 -8.02 7.54 3.64
N ALA A 24 -8.26 6.35 3.09
CA ALA A 24 -7.43 5.79 2.04
C ALA A 24 -7.43 6.68 0.79
N SER A 25 -8.59 7.17 0.35
CA SER A 25 -8.67 8.08 -0.79
C SER A 25 -7.87 9.38 -0.57
N GLU A 26 -7.92 9.94 0.64
CA GLU A 26 -7.15 11.14 0.99
C GLU A 26 -5.64 10.87 0.98
N LYS A 27 -5.19 9.75 1.57
CA LYS A 27 -3.78 9.34 1.52
C LYS A 27 -3.30 9.07 0.10
N PHE A 28 -4.13 8.46 -0.74
CA PHE A 28 -3.80 8.23 -2.14
C PHE A 28 -3.61 9.53 -2.92
N LYS A 29 -4.45 10.53 -2.67
CA LYS A 29 -4.30 11.86 -3.26
C LYS A 29 -2.96 12.48 -2.86
N ILE A 30 -2.64 12.48 -1.56
CA ILE A 30 -1.35 12.97 -1.05
C ILE A 30 -0.19 12.20 -1.71
N PHE A 31 -0.29 10.87 -1.81
CA PHE A 31 0.74 10.03 -2.42
C PHE A 31 0.98 10.38 -3.89
N THR A 32 -0.07 10.63 -4.67
CA THR A 32 0.07 11.00 -6.09
C THR A 32 0.68 12.37 -6.29
N GLU A 33 0.49 13.29 -5.33
CA GLU A 33 1.09 14.62 -5.35
C GLU A 33 2.56 14.58 -4.89
N ASN A 34 2.82 13.92 -3.76
CA ASN A 34 4.15 13.72 -3.21
C ASN A 34 4.26 12.37 -2.47
N PRO A 35 4.90 11.35 -3.06
CA PRO A 35 5.04 10.02 -2.46
C PRO A 35 6.01 9.96 -1.27
N PHE A 36 6.68 11.06 -0.93
CA PHE A 36 7.58 11.20 0.23
C PHE A 36 7.03 12.17 1.29
N ASP A 37 5.75 12.56 1.17
CA ASP A 37 5.08 13.40 2.16
C ASP A 37 5.07 12.73 3.54
N SER A 38 5.45 13.48 4.58
CA SER A 38 5.55 12.97 5.95
C SER A 38 4.22 12.45 6.51
N ARG A 39 3.09 12.91 5.97
CA ARG A 39 1.75 12.42 6.36
C ARG A 39 1.52 10.98 5.93
N LEU A 40 2.29 10.43 4.99
CA LEU A 40 2.10 9.05 4.51
C LEU A 40 2.68 8.00 5.48
N ASP A 41 3.59 8.41 6.38
CA ASP A 41 4.39 7.50 7.22
C ASP A 41 4.89 6.28 6.43
N ARG A 42 5.47 6.57 5.25
CA ARG A 42 5.85 5.54 4.28
C ARG A 42 7.10 4.81 4.74
N LYS A 43 7.06 3.47 4.72
CA LYS A 43 8.20 2.62 5.13
C LYS A 43 8.44 1.48 4.13
N PRO A 44 9.70 1.08 3.89
CA PRO A 44 9.98 -0.16 3.18
C PRO A 44 9.54 -1.37 4.02
N ILE A 45 9.11 -2.44 3.36
CA ILE A 45 8.76 -3.71 4.02
C ILE A 45 9.95 -4.66 3.90
N GLU A 46 10.85 -4.59 4.88
CA GLU A 46 12.11 -5.35 4.87
C GLU A 46 11.89 -6.88 4.77
N GLN A 47 10.80 -7.39 5.36
CA GLN A 47 10.45 -8.82 5.31
C GLN A 47 10.25 -9.34 3.87
N LEU A 48 9.81 -8.48 2.95
CA LEU A 48 9.53 -8.83 1.55
C LEU A 48 10.69 -8.47 0.61
N LYS A 49 11.81 -7.96 1.13
CA LYS A 49 12.94 -7.48 0.33
C LYS A 49 13.52 -8.53 -0.62
N HIS A 50 13.47 -9.81 -0.23
CA HIS A 50 13.90 -10.94 -1.05
C HIS A 50 13.00 -11.17 -2.29
N LEU A 51 11.76 -10.67 -2.28
CA LEU A 51 10.80 -10.75 -3.39
C LEU A 51 10.74 -9.45 -4.22
N GLY A 52 11.55 -8.45 -3.86
CA GLY A 52 11.62 -7.14 -4.50
C GLY A 52 11.32 -5.99 -3.54
N THR A 53 11.11 -4.80 -4.10
CA THR A 53 10.85 -3.59 -3.31
C THR A 53 9.36 -3.46 -3.00
N TYR A 54 9.03 -3.47 -1.71
CA TYR A 54 7.67 -3.21 -1.22
C TYR A 54 7.69 -2.05 -0.25
N ILE A 55 6.63 -1.25 -0.29
CA ILE A 55 6.40 -0.17 0.66
C ILE A 55 5.05 -0.33 1.33
N GLU A 56 4.96 0.12 2.58
CA GLU A 56 3.71 0.38 3.26
C GLU A 56 3.48 1.89 3.44
N VAL A 57 2.21 2.27 3.48
CA VAL A 57 1.72 3.62 3.82
C VAL A 57 0.66 3.50 4.89
N GLU A 58 0.75 4.33 5.94
CA GLU A 58 -0.24 4.37 7.00
C GLU A 58 -1.52 5.04 6.52
N ILE A 59 -2.66 4.39 6.79
CA ILE A 59 -3.99 4.91 6.45
C ILE A 59 -4.62 5.62 7.64
N THR A 60 -4.66 4.97 8.82
CA THR A 60 -5.20 5.59 10.05
C THR A 60 -4.49 5.08 11.31
N GLY A 61 -3.67 5.92 11.95
CA GLY A 61 -3.19 5.77 13.33
C GLY A 61 -2.67 4.36 13.65
N ARG A 62 -1.75 3.84 12.82
CA ARG A 62 -1.11 2.52 12.90
C ARG A 62 -2.02 1.28 12.76
N ARG A 63 -3.34 1.46 12.67
CA ARG A 63 -4.29 0.34 12.59
C ARG A 63 -4.40 -0.22 11.18
N TYR A 64 -4.53 0.66 10.19
CA TYR A 64 -4.70 0.30 8.78
C TYR A 64 -3.51 0.77 7.95
N ARG A 65 -3.08 -0.07 7.00
CA ARG A 65 -1.99 0.21 6.05
C ARG A 65 -2.37 -0.19 4.64
N ALA A 66 -1.78 0.46 3.66
CA ALA A 66 -1.81 0.04 2.27
C ALA A 66 -0.40 -0.38 1.84
N VAL A 67 -0.31 -1.39 0.98
CA VAL A 67 0.97 -1.95 0.52
C VAL A 67 1.06 -1.91 -0.99
N ALA A 68 2.20 -1.44 -1.48
CA ALA A 68 2.53 -1.42 -2.89
C ALA A 68 3.85 -2.14 -3.17
N ARG A 69 3.89 -2.86 -4.29
CA ARG A 69 5.13 -3.29 -4.93
C ARG A 69 5.66 -2.13 -5.78
N VAL A 70 6.93 -1.80 -5.63
CA VAL A 70 7.61 -0.79 -6.43
C VAL A 70 8.36 -1.49 -7.55
N THR A 71 8.17 -1.01 -8.77
CA THR A 71 8.82 -1.53 -9.99
C THR A 71 9.33 -0.36 -10.82
N LYS A 72 10.30 -0.61 -11.70
CA LYS A 72 10.75 0.39 -12.68
C LYS A 72 10.26 0.01 -14.07
N GLU A 73 9.55 0.91 -14.71
CA GLU A 73 9.11 0.78 -16.10
C GLU A 73 9.48 2.06 -16.85
N ASN A 74 10.23 1.94 -17.95
CA ASN A 74 10.70 3.08 -18.75
C ASN A 74 11.41 4.15 -17.90
N ASN A 75 12.28 3.72 -16.97
CA ASN A 75 12.98 4.57 -16.00
C ASN A 75 12.09 5.34 -15.00
N GLU A 76 10.80 5.02 -14.92
CA GLU A 76 9.90 5.58 -13.92
C GLU A 76 9.51 4.57 -12.85
N ASP A 77 9.41 5.03 -11.61
CA ASP A 77 8.83 4.24 -10.53
C ASP A 77 7.31 4.06 -10.74
N VAL A 78 6.89 2.79 -10.69
CA VAL A 78 5.50 2.36 -10.75
C VAL A 78 5.15 1.63 -9.46
N TYR A 79 4.12 2.14 -8.79
CA TYR A 79 3.62 1.66 -7.51
C TYR A 79 2.35 0.83 -7.75
N TYR A 80 2.49 -0.49 -7.64
CA TYR A 80 1.39 -1.44 -7.76
C TYR A 80 0.81 -1.76 -6.40
N TRP A 81 -0.31 -1.12 -6.06
CA TRP A 81 -1.01 -1.35 -4.80
C TRP A 81 -1.74 -2.68 -4.84
N ILE A 82 -1.42 -3.55 -3.88
CA ILE A 82 -1.87 -4.94 -3.86
C ILE A 82 -2.70 -5.30 -2.63
N PHE A 83 -2.64 -4.49 -1.59
CA PHE A 83 -3.30 -4.73 -0.31
C PHE A 83 -3.65 -3.43 0.41
N ILE A 84 -4.76 -3.46 1.15
CA ILE A 84 -5.10 -2.49 2.20
C ILE A 84 -5.88 -3.20 3.30
N GLY A 85 -5.56 -2.95 4.56
CA GLY A 85 -6.20 -3.65 5.67
C GLY A 85 -5.48 -3.42 6.99
N THR A 86 -5.86 -4.20 8.00
CA THR A 86 -5.20 -4.12 9.33
C THR A 86 -3.80 -4.73 9.31
N HIS A 87 -3.06 -4.62 10.43
CA HIS A 87 -1.77 -5.33 10.56
C HIS A 87 -1.96 -6.84 10.45
N SER A 88 -2.91 -7.37 11.20
CA SER A 88 -3.20 -8.82 11.23
C SER A 88 -3.69 -9.34 9.88
N ASP A 89 -4.40 -8.52 9.11
CA ASP A 89 -4.77 -8.88 7.73
C ASP A 89 -3.54 -8.92 6.82
N PHE A 90 -2.59 -8.00 7.01
CA PHE A 90 -1.34 -7.99 6.24
C PHE A 90 -0.48 -9.19 6.57
N ASP A 91 -0.36 -9.57 7.84
CA ASP A 91 0.45 -10.74 8.25
C ASP A 91 -0.06 -12.03 7.58
N ARG A 92 -1.39 -12.22 7.59
CA ARG A 92 -2.05 -13.34 6.88
C ARG A 92 -1.82 -13.28 5.36
N PHE A 93 -1.90 -12.07 4.80
CA PHE A 93 -1.65 -11.84 3.38
C PHE A 93 -0.20 -12.17 3.00
N ALA A 94 0.78 -11.72 3.80
CA ALA A 94 2.20 -11.88 3.55
C ALA A 94 2.65 -13.35 3.64
N GLN A 95 2.08 -14.13 4.56
CA GLN A 95 2.33 -15.58 4.66
C GLN A 95 2.01 -16.35 3.37
N THR A 96 1.05 -15.87 2.56
CA THR A 96 0.71 -16.48 1.27
C THR A 96 1.83 -16.31 0.22
N TYR A 97 2.78 -15.41 0.46
CA TYR A 97 3.90 -15.10 -0.43
C TYR A 97 5.25 -15.58 0.09
N SER A 98 5.28 -16.20 1.27
CA SER A 98 6.49 -16.71 1.91
C SER A 98 6.66 -18.23 1.79
N GLY A 99 5.79 -18.89 1.01
CA GLY A 99 5.80 -20.34 0.76
C GLY A 99 6.20 -20.69 -0.67
#